data_AF-A0A2E8USM1-F1
#
_entry.id   AF-A0A2E8USM1-F1
#
_cell.length_a   1.000
_cell.length_b   1.000
_cell.length_c   1.000
_cell.angle_alpha   90.00
_cell.angle_beta   90.00
_cell.angle_gamma   90.00
#
_symmetry.space_group_name_H-M   'P 1'
#
loop_
_entity.id
_entity.type
_entity.pdbx_description
1 polymer ?
#
loop_
_entity_poly.entity_id
_entity_poly.type
_entity_poly.pdbx_seq_one_letter_code
_entity_poly.pdbx_strand_id
1 'polypeptide(L)'
;MNSNIGSASGLKMTYAAITKGTAALYAASLMTADHFDLLENLLDELKYSQPKVFDSLKSVNSISAKAFRWIGEMEEIADTFSFSNNSEKIHQGAAETFRKIASSPIGHERVDSIDKNRKIIETINLLNS
;
A
#
# COMPACT_ATOMS: atom_id res chain seq x y z
N MET A 1 6.33 16.73 -26.92
CA MET A 1 5.66 16.91 -25.61
C MET A 1 6.13 18.24 -25.03
N ASN A 2 5.24 19.14 -24.61
CA ASN A 2 5.64 20.38 -23.93
C ASN A 2 6.43 20.02 -22.66
N SER A 3 7.70 20.42 -22.60
CA SER A 3 8.65 20.04 -21.54
C SER A 3 8.13 20.31 -20.12
N ASN A 4 7.39 21.41 -19.92
CA ASN A 4 6.79 21.73 -18.62
C ASN A 4 5.61 20.83 -18.23
N ILE A 5 4.81 20.38 -19.21
CA ILE A 5 3.69 19.47 -18.96
C ILE A 5 4.22 18.07 -18.61
N GLY A 6 5.29 17.61 -19.27
CA GLY A 6 5.93 16.32 -18.97
C GLY A 6 6.66 16.28 -17.62
N SER A 7 7.32 17.37 -17.21
CA SER A 7 8.02 17.44 -15.92
C SER A 7 7.07 17.47 -14.72
N ALA A 8 5.97 18.23 -14.80
CA ALA A 8 4.98 18.31 -13.72
C ALA A 8 4.20 17.00 -13.56
N SER A 9 3.84 16.33 -14.66
CA SER A 9 3.22 15.00 -14.60
C SER A 9 4.22 13.97 -14.06
N GLY A 10 5.49 14.01 -14.47
CA GLY A 10 6.53 13.10 -14.00
C GLY A 10 6.75 13.17 -12.48
N LEU A 11 6.87 14.38 -11.91
CA LEU A 11 7.04 14.55 -10.46
C LEU A 11 5.83 14.01 -9.67
N LYS A 12 4.61 14.27 -10.16
CA LYS A 12 3.39 13.73 -9.53
C LYS A 12 3.40 12.21 -9.51
N MET A 13 3.74 11.57 -10.64
CA MET A 13 3.71 10.12 -10.76
C MET A 13 4.79 9.46 -9.89
N THR A 14 6.01 10.00 -9.85
CA THR A 14 7.08 9.44 -9.01
C THR A 14 6.82 9.64 -7.52
N TYR A 15 6.23 10.79 -7.12
CA TYR A 15 5.80 11.00 -5.73
C TYR A 15 4.66 10.04 -5.33
N ALA A 16 3.68 9.84 -6.22
CA ALA A 16 2.60 8.89 -6.01
C ALA A 16 3.13 7.44 -5.91
N ALA A 17 4.13 7.08 -6.72
CA ALA A 17 4.80 5.79 -6.67
C ALA A 17 5.44 5.53 -5.31
N ILE A 18 6.15 6.50 -4.74
CA ILE A 18 6.76 6.37 -3.40
C ILE A 18 5.68 6.17 -2.34
N THR A 19 4.66 7.02 -2.33
CA THR A 19 3.65 7.01 -1.26
C THR A 19 2.75 5.76 -1.31
N LYS A 20 2.15 5.47 -2.47
CA LYS A 20 1.23 4.32 -2.63
C LYS A 20 1.98 3.00 -2.71
N GLY A 21 3.14 2.98 -3.37
CA GLY A 21 3.99 1.80 -3.44
C GLY A 21 4.50 1.37 -2.07
N THR A 22 4.90 2.32 -1.21
CA THR A 22 5.30 2.00 0.17
C THR A 22 4.12 1.47 0.99
N ALA A 23 2.92 2.04 0.82
CA ALA A 23 1.73 1.54 1.50
C ALA A 23 1.37 0.10 1.07
N ALA A 24 1.48 -0.21 -0.23
CA ALA A 24 1.32 -1.57 -0.74
C ALA A 24 2.39 -2.51 -0.18
N LEU A 25 3.66 -2.07 -0.14
CA LEU A 25 4.77 -2.85 0.43
C LEU A 25 4.53 -3.21 1.89
N TYR A 26 4.10 -2.25 2.72
CA TYR A 26 3.79 -2.51 4.12
C TYR A 26 2.62 -3.48 4.27
N ALA A 27 1.51 -3.25 3.56
CA ALA A 27 0.36 -4.14 3.63
C ALA A 27 0.73 -5.57 3.18
N ALA A 28 1.38 -5.72 2.03
CA ALA A 28 1.81 -7.02 1.51
C ALA A 28 2.78 -7.74 2.48
N SER A 29 3.75 -7.02 3.04
CA SER A 29 4.71 -7.59 4.00
C SER A 29 4.01 -8.09 5.27
N LEU A 30 3.11 -7.29 5.84
CA LEU A 30 2.39 -7.67 7.06
C LEU A 30 1.40 -8.82 6.81
N MET A 31 0.65 -8.78 5.71
CA MET A 31 -0.24 -9.86 5.31
C MET A 31 0.53 -11.17 5.05
N THR A 32 1.74 -11.09 4.53
CA THR A 32 2.61 -12.26 4.33
C THR A 32 3.16 -12.77 5.67
N ALA A 33 3.59 -11.88 6.56
CA ALA A 33 4.06 -12.27 7.90
C ALA A 33 2.95 -12.98 8.69
N ASP A 34 1.72 -12.48 8.60
CA ASP A 34 0.53 -13.09 9.18
C ASP A 34 0.25 -14.50 8.63
N HIS A 35 0.40 -14.70 7.32
CA HIS A 35 0.28 -16.03 6.71
C HIS A 35 1.28 -17.07 7.28
N PHE A 36 2.43 -16.60 7.77
CA PHE A 36 3.44 -17.43 8.42
C PHE A 36 3.34 -17.45 9.96
N ASP A 37 2.29 -16.87 10.55
CA ASP A 37 2.14 -16.69 12.00
C ASP A 37 3.29 -15.87 12.65
N LEU A 38 3.92 -14.97 11.89
CA LEU A 38 5.08 -14.16 12.31
C LEU A 38 4.75 -12.67 12.49
N LEU A 39 3.49 -12.27 12.37
CA LEU A 39 3.11 -10.85 12.39
C LEU A 39 3.55 -10.14 13.67
N GLU A 40 3.31 -10.72 14.85
CA GLU A 40 3.71 -10.13 16.13
C GLU A 40 5.23 -10.03 16.25
N ASN A 41 5.96 -11.09 15.89
CA ASN A 41 7.43 -11.10 15.90
C ASN A 41 8.02 -10.00 15.01
N LEU A 42 7.46 -9.82 13.81
CA LEU A 42 7.88 -8.75 12.90
C LEU A 42 7.59 -7.36 13.47
N LEU A 43 6.43 -7.16 14.08
CA LEU A 43 6.06 -5.88 14.69
C LEU A 43 6.99 -5.52 15.85
N ASP A 44 7.31 -6.49 16.72
CA ASP A 44 8.24 -6.29 17.84
C ASP A 44 9.66 -5.99 17.36
N GLU A 45 10.15 -6.74 16.35
CA GLU A 45 11.47 -6.52 15.76
C GLU A 45 11.55 -5.13 15.12
N LEU A 46 10.55 -4.72 14.34
CA LEU A 46 10.52 -3.38 13.72
C LEU A 46 10.43 -2.27 14.75
N LYS A 47 9.68 -2.47 15.84
CA LYS A 47 9.59 -1.49 16.93
C LYS A 47 10.94 -1.26 17.60
N TYR A 48 11.74 -2.32 17.75
CA TYR A 48 13.06 -2.27 18.34
C TYR A 48 14.13 -1.74 17.37
N SER A 49 14.23 -2.32 16.17
CA SER A 49 15.33 -2.06 15.22
C SER A 49 15.07 -0.88 14.28
N GLN A 50 13.80 -0.64 13.91
CA GLN A 50 13.41 0.36 12.89
C GLN A 50 12.16 1.16 13.30
N PRO A 51 12.20 1.92 14.41
CA PRO A 51 11.01 2.56 15.00
C PRO A 51 10.26 3.50 14.04
N LYS A 52 10.98 4.17 13.11
CA LYS A 52 10.34 5.03 12.08
C LYS A 52 9.51 4.23 11.07
N VAL A 53 9.96 3.02 10.72
CA VAL A 53 9.20 2.10 9.86
C VAL A 53 7.99 1.60 10.63
N PHE A 54 8.18 1.17 11.88
CA PHE A 54 7.10 0.74 12.77
C PHE A 54 6.00 1.80 12.90
N ASP A 55 6.36 3.08 13.11
CA ASP A 55 5.39 4.17 13.15
C ASP A 55 4.65 4.36 11.83
N SER A 56 5.30 4.14 10.70
CA SER A 56 4.71 4.27 9.36
C SER A 56 3.68 3.17 9.06
N LEU A 57 3.78 2.00 9.72
CA LEU A 57 2.83 0.89 9.55
C LEU A 57 1.40 1.27 9.97
N LYS A 58 1.23 2.27 10.86
CA LYS A 58 -0.08 2.79 11.26
C LYS A 58 -0.97 3.20 10.07
N SER A 59 -0.36 3.56 8.94
CA SER A 59 -1.08 3.89 7.71
C SER A 59 -1.91 2.72 7.16
N VAL A 60 -1.50 1.47 7.43
CA VAL A 60 -2.17 0.25 6.96
C VAL A 60 -3.57 0.10 7.54
N ASN A 61 -3.83 0.59 8.75
CA ASN A 61 -5.18 0.53 9.36
C ASN A 61 -6.27 1.23 8.54
N SER A 62 -5.87 2.18 7.69
CA SER A 62 -6.77 2.97 6.84
C SER A 62 -6.72 2.59 5.35
N ILE A 63 -5.96 1.55 4.99
CA ILE A 63 -5.64 1.27 3.58
C ILE A 63 -6.85 0.73 2.80
N SER A 64 -7.72 -0.02 3.47
CA SER A 64 -8.99 -0.55 2.97
C SER A 64 -9.83 0.54 2.29
N ALA A 65 -9.94 1.71 2.93
CA ALA A 65 -10.75 2.83 2.42
C ALA A 65 -10.21 3.48 1.14
N LYS A 66 -8.95 3.21 0.79
CA LYS A 66 -8.25 3.82 -0.37
C LYS A 66 -7.96 2.80 -1.46
N ALA A 67 -7.86 1.51 -1.11
CA ALA A 67 -7.38 0.45 -1.98
C ALA A 67 -8.11 0.41 -3.33
N PHE A 68 -9.44 0.48 -3.34
CA PHE A 68 -10.22 0.40 -4.59
C PHE A 68 -9.80 1.46 -5.63
N ARG A 69 -9.55 2.70 -5.18
CA ARG A 69 -9.13 3.80 -6.06
C ARG A 69 -7.67 3.63 -6.47
N TRP A 70 -6.85 3.15 -5.53
CA TRP A 70 -5.42 3.00 -5.76
C TRP A 70 -5.07 1.88 -6.73
N ILE A 71 -5.98 0.95 -7.05
CA ILE A 71 -5.76 -0.05 -8.10
C ILE A 71 -5.44 0.62 -9.44
N GLY A 72 -6.36 1.44 -9.98
CA GLY A 72 -6.16 2.12 -11.26
C GLY A 72 -5.02 3.14 -11.21
N GLU A 73 -4.85 3.82 -10.07
CA GLU A 73 -3.72 4.74 -9.90
C GLU A 73 -2.37 4.03 -9.90
N MET A 74 -2.27 2.79 -9.41
CA MET A 74 -1.05 1.98 -9.49
C MET A 74 -0.78 1.47 -10.91
N GLU A 75 -1.82 1.17 -11.68
CA GLU A 75 -1.70 0.82 -13.11
C GLU A 75 -1.18 1.99 -13.94
N GLU A 76 -1.70 3.21 -13.72
CA GLU A 76 -1.16 4.43 -14.37
C GLU A 76 0.31 4.70 -14.00
N ILE A 77 0.70 4.41 -12.75
CA ILE A 77 2.10 4.50 -12.31
C ILE A 77 2.96 3.44 -13.01
N ALA A 78 2.45 2.21 -13.14
CA ALA A 78 3.13 1.14 -13.86
C ALA A 78 3.42 1.54 -15.31
N ASP A 79 2.42 2.08 -16.02
CA ASP A 79 2.55 2.59 -17.39
C ASP A 79 3.59 3.72 -17.49
N THR A 80 3.60 4.62 -16.50
CA THR A 80 4.59 5.72 -16.45
C THR A 80 6.01 5.19 -16.31
N PHE A 81 6.22 4.18 -15.46
CA PHE A 81 7.54 3.59 -15.25
C PHE A 81 7.99 2.83 -16.51
N SER A 82 7.08 2.07 -17.13
CA SER A 82 7.31 1.39 -18.42
C SER A 82 7.74 2.38 -19.51
N PHE A 83 7.01 3.48 -19.66
CA PHE A 83 7.34 4.56 -20.60
C PHE A 83 8.72 5.19 -20.35
N SER A 84 9.16 5.21 -19.08
CA SER A 84 10.49 5.72 -18.70
C SER A 84 11.62 4.67 -18.81
N ASN A 85 11.36 3.49 -19.38
CA ASN A 85 12.26 2.33 -19.42
C ASN A 85 12.66 1.78 -18.03
N ASN A 86 11.82 1.99 -17.01
CA ASN A 86 11.92 1.33 -15.72
C ASN A 86 10.96 0.14 -15.64
N SER A 87 11.18 -0.76 -14.69
CA SER A 87 10.28 -1.89 -14.47
C SER A 87 8.92 -1.44 -13.93
N GLU A 88 7.86 -1.82 -14.62
CA GLU A 88 6.46 -1.62 -14.21
C GLU A 88 5.99 -2.61 -13.13
N LYS A 89 6.73 -3.72 -12.95
CA LYS A 89 6.28 -4.89 -12.15
C LYS A 89 6.05 -4.60 -10.68
N ILE A 90 6.82 -3.67 -10.09
CA ILE A 90 6.63 -3.26 -8.69
C ILE A 90 5.24 -2.64 -8.51
N HIS A 91 4.80 -1.85 -9.49
CA HIS A 91 3.54 -1.12 -9.42
C HIS A 91 2.35 -1.99 -9.83
N GLN A 92 2.55 -2.95 -10.74
CA GLN A 92 1.58 -4.02 -11.01
C GLN A 92 1.33 -4.88 -9.77
N GLY A 93 2.38 -5.34 -9.09
CA GLY A 93 2.25 -6.09 -7.83
C GLY A 93 1.59 -5.29 -6.71
N ALA A 94 1.82 -3.96 -6.66
CA ALA A 94 1.09 -3.09 -5.75
C ALA A 94 -0.41 -3.00 -6.10
N ALA A 95 -0.77 -2.91 -7.38
CA ALA A 95 -2.17 -2.95 -7.82
C ALA A 95 -2.85 -4.28 -7.43
N GLU A 96 -2.15 -5.41 -7.57
CA GLU A 96 -2.62 -6.72 -7.11
C GLU A 96 -2.84 -6.77 -5.59
N THR A 97 -1.91 -6.20 -4.82
CA THR A 97 -2.07 -6.07 -3.36
C THR A 97 -3.32 -5.27 -3.02
N PHE A 98 -3.56 -4.14 -3.68
CA PHE A 98 -4.78 -3.35 -3.46
C PHE A 98 -6.05 -4.06 -3.93
N ARG A 99 -6.00 -4.87 -4.99
CA ARG A 99 -7.13 -5.73 -5.39
C ARG A 99 -7.49 -6.73 -4.29
N LYS A 100 -6.49 -7.38 -3.69
CA LYS A 100 -6.71 -8.29 -2.55
C LYS A 100 -7.35 -7.56 -1.37
N ILE A 101 -6.80 -6.39 -0.99
CA ILE A 101 -7.34 -5.56 0.09
C ILE A 101 -8.79 -5.11 -0.20
N ALA A 102 -9.08 -4.66 -1.42
CA ALA A 102 -10.41 -4.20 -1.81
C ALA A 102 -11.46 -5.33 -1.83
N SER A 103 -11.00 -6.58 -1.93
CA SER A 103 -11.87 -7.77 -1.90
C SER A 103 -12.04 -8.37 -0.50
N SER A 104 -11.32 -7.86 0.50
CA SER A 104 -11.43 -8.31 1.89
C SER A 104 -12.75 -7.90 2.54
N PRO A 105 -13.14 -8.50 3.68
CA PRO A 105 -14.28 -8.07 4.50
C PRO A 105 -14.35 -6.57 4.78
N ILE A 106 -13.21 -5.87 4.84
CA ILE A 106 -13.15 -4.43 5.10
C ILE A 106 -12.90 -3.58 3.85
N GLY A 107 -12.82 -4.18 2.66
CA GLY A 107 -12.62 -3.44 1.40
C GLY A 107 -13.74 -2.45 1.03
N HIS A 108 -14.91 -2.61 1.66
CA HIS A 108 -16.04 -1.69 1.54
C HIS A 108 -15.92 -0.42 2.42
N GLU A 109 -14.94 -0.34 3.33
CA GLU A 109 -14.73 0.82 4.18
C GLU A 109 -14.49 2.10 3.36
N ARG A 110 -14.88 3.24 3.93
CA ARG A 110 -14.63 4.59 3.42
C ARG A 110 -14.05 5.43 4.56
N VAL A 111 -13.52 6.60 4.25
CA VAL A 111 -12.76 7.43 5.22
C VAL A 111 -13.55 7.72 6.51
N ASP A 112 -14.87 7.86 6.37
CA ASP A 112 -15.83 8.10 7.45
C ASP A 112 -16.27 6.83 8.20
N SER A 113 -16.05 5.64 7.63
CA SER A 113 -16.47 4.35 8.20
C SER A 113 -15.33 3.50 8.77
N ILE A 114 -14.07 3.97 8.72
CA ILE A 114 -12.93 3.24 9.29
C ILE A 114 -13.10 3.13 10.80
N ASP A 115 -12.94 1.93 11.35
CA ASP A 115 -12.76 1.75 12.79
C ASP A 115 -11.42 2.35 13.25
N LYS A 116 -11.49 3.48 13.95
CA LYS A 116 -10.33 4.21 14.45
C LYS A 116 -9.61 3.51 15.61
N ASN A 117 -10.27 2.55 16.25
CA ASN A 117 -9.72 1.81 17.39
C ASN A 117 -9.14 0.45 17.00
N ARG A 118 -9.39 -0.01 15.76
CA ARG A 118 -8.89 -1.29 15.25
C ARG A 118 -7.36 -1.34 15.30
N LYS A 119 -6.83 -2.39 15.92
CA LYS A 119 -5.38 -2.65 15.97
C LYS A 119 -4.87 -3.12 14.62
N ILE A 120 -3.56 -3.00 14.41
CA ILE A 120 -2.96 -3.42 13.14
C ILE A 120 -3.10 -4.93 12.92
N ILE A 121 -2.96 -5.75 13.97
CA ILE A 121 -3.16 -7.20 13.89
C ILE A 121 -4.58 -7.53 13.42
N GLU A 122 -5.60 -6.92 14.03
CA GLU A 122 -7.01 -7.09 13.64
C GLU A 122 -7.25 -6.64 12.19
N THR A 123 -6.61 -5.54 11.77
CA THR A 123 -6.67 -5.09 10.37
C THR A 123 -6.10 -6.16 9.45
N ILE A 124 -4.90 -6.68 9.72
CA ILE A 124 -4.25 -7.67 8.85
C ILE A 124 -5.06 -8.97 8.78
N ASN A 125 -5.60 -9.45 9.89
CA ASN A 125 -6.47 -10.63 9.91
C ASN A 125 -7.68 -10.44 8.98
N LEU A 126 -8.32 -9.26 9.03
CA LEU A 126 -9.44 -8.93 8.14
C LEU A 126 -9.00 -8.79 6.68
N LEU A 127 -7.78 -8.35 6.39
CA LEU A 127 -7.26 -8.27 5.02
C LEU A 127 -6.90 -9.63 4.41
N ASN A 128 -6.61 -10.63 5.25
CA ASN A 128 -6.27 -11.99 4.83
C ASN A 128 -7.46 -12.98 4.83
N SER A 129 -8.57 -12.60 5.46
CA SER A 129 -9.84 -13.36 5.48
C SER A 129 -10.55 -13.31 4.13
#